data_AF-A0A3M4Y7B3-F1
#
_entry.id   AF-A0A3M4Y7B3-F1
#
_cell.length_a   1.000
_cell.length_b   1.000
_cell.length_c   1.000
_cell.angle_alpha   90.00
_cell.angle_beta   90.00
_cell.angle_gamma   90.00
#
_symmetry.space_group_name_H-M   'P 1'
#
loop_
_entity.id
_entity.type
_entity.pdbx_description
1 polymer ?
#
loop_
_entity_poly.entity_id
_entity_poly.type
_entity_poly.pdbx_seq_one_letter_code
_entity_poly.pdbx_strand_id
1 'polypeptide(L)'
;MSMETFKASVQYGDYKGTAAADAHDSSTINDYMIKQGLMGKGDQIVGVKLWSGEVHGHIQNKPVDVTVYLINSPGFDEVRNAIDGTTPVLVREVRFEIGLEEFFGLFKRFEIAITRFDQLIGRELSVEN
;
A
#
# COMPACT_ATOMS: atom_id res chain seq x y z
N MET A 1 20.98 -8.22 0.50
CA MET A 1 20.08 -7.04 0.60
C MET A 1 19.83 -6.55 -0.81
N SER A 2 18.57 -6.36 -1.21
CA SER A 2 18.21 -5.71 -2.48
C SER A 2 17.82 -4.26 -2.20
N MET A 3 17.99 -3.39 -3.21
CA MET A 3 17.46 -2.03 -3.18
C MET A 3 16.12 -2.02 -3.90
N GLU A 4 15.10 -1.48 -3.25
CA GLU A 4 13.75 -1.36 -3.79
C GLU A 4 13.31 0.10 -3.71
N THR A 5 12.59 0.56 -4.73
CA THR A 5 11.95 1.88 -4.71
C THR A 5 10.50 1.71 -4.26
N PHE A 6 10.11 2.39 -3.18
CA PHE A 6 8.72 2.42 -2.75
C PHE A 6 7.88 3.28 -3.70
N LYS A 7 7.38 2.64 -4.77
CA LYS A 7 6.52 3.23 -5.80
C LYS A 7 5.67 2.14 -6.43
N ALA A 8 4.45 2.50 -6.86
CA ALA A 8 3.62 1.63 -7.70
C ALA A 8 4.26 1.48 -9.10
N SER A 9 4.30 0.26 -9.62
CA SER A 9 4.78 -0.03 -10.97
C SER A 9 4.09 -1.27 -11.53
N VAL A 10 3.93 -1.27 -12.85
CA VAL A 10 3.48 -2.39 -13.67
C VAL A 10 4.31 -2.39 -14.96
N GLN A 11 4.13 -3.38 -15.82
CA GLN A 11 4.96 -3.59 -17.01
C GLN A 11 5.07 -2.35 -17.92
N TYR A 12 3.95 -1.71 -18.25
CA TYR A 12 3.93 -0.56 -19.19
C TYR A 12 3.73 0.79 -18.49
N GLY A 13 3.04 0.81 -17.34
CA GLY A 13 2.85 2.03 -16.54
C GLY A 13 1.97 3.08 -17.22
N ASP A 14 1.01 2.66 -18.05
CA ASP A 14 0.13 3.54 -18.83
C ASP A 14 -0.71 4.49 -17.96
N TYR A 15 -1.10 4.03 -16.78
CA TYR A 15 -1.84 4.81 -15.81
C TYR A 15 -1.03 4.96 -14.54
N LYS A 16 -0.97 6.19 -14.02
CA LYS A 16 -0.32 6.54 -12.75
C LYS A 16 -1.21 7.46 -11.96
N GLY A 17 -0.93 7.60 -10.68
CA GLY A 17 -1.73 8.47 -9.84
C GLY A 17 -1.47 8.28 -8.36
N THR A 18 -2.52 8.50 -7.58
CA THR A 18 -2.48 8.53 -6.12
C THR A 18 -3.48 7.55 -5.54
N ALA A 19 -3.25 7.16 -4.30
CA ALA A 19 -4.20 6.40 -3.50
C ALA A 19 -4.25 7.02 -2.10
N ALA A 20 -5.43 6.95 -1.49
CA ALA A 20 -5.66 7.37 -0.12
C ALA A 20 -6.58 6.36 0.57
N ALA A 21 -6.36 6.15 1.87
CA ALA A 21 -7.18 5.25 2.65
C ALA A 21 -7.31 5.71 4.10
N ASP A 22 -8.51 5.55 4.65
CA ASP A 22 -8.77 5.70 6.08
C ASP A 22 -8.62 4.33 6.76
N ALA A 23 -7.88 4.27 7.87
CA ALA A 23 -7.78 3.05 8.66
C ALA A 23 -9.17 2.59 9.15
N HIS A 24 -9.44 1.29 9.11
CA HIS A 24 -10.66 0.74 9.70
C HIS A 24 -10.64 0.85 11.23
N ASP A 25 -11.78 1.04 11.88
CA ASP A 25 -11.83 1.23 13.34
C ASP A 25 -11.50 -0.05 14.13
N SER A 26 -11.79 -1.23 13.57
CA SER A 26 -11.72 -2.53 14.27
C SER A 26 -11.11 -3.69 13.46
N SER A 27 -10.64 -3.44 12.25
CA SER A 27 -10.21 -4.48 11.30
C SER A 27 -9.14 -3.92 10.39
N THR A 28 -8.08 -3.39 10.98
CA THR A 28 -6.99 -2.76 10.24
C THR A 28 -6.06 -3.80 9.62
N ILE A 29 -5.18 -3.34 8.72
CA ILE A 29 -4.05 -4.15 8.25
C ILE A 29 -3.13 -4.61 9.38
N ASN A 30 -2.95 -3.82 10.45
CA ASN A 30 -2.18 -4.24 11.63
C ASN A 30 -2.84 -5.45 12.30
N ASP A 31 -4.16 -5.38 12.54
CA ASP A 31 -4.91 -6.47 13.17
C ASP A 31 -4.84 -7.74 12.33
N TYR A 32 -4.99 -7.61 11.01
CA TYR A 32 -4.83 -8.72 10.07
C TYR A 32 -3.44 -9.35 10.19
N MET A 33 -2.38 -8.56 10.07
CA MET A 33 -1.01 -9.10 10.08
C MET A 33 -0.62 -9.75 11.43
N ILE A 34 -1.05 -9.17 12.55
CA ILE A 34 -0.85 -9.75 13.88
C ILE A 34 -1.60 -11.08 13.99
N LYS A 35 -2.87 -11.13 13.56
CA LYS A 35 -3.69 -12.35 13.59
C LYS A 35 -3.08 -13.48 12.74
N GLN A 36 -2.47 -13.16 11.60
CA GLN A 36 -1.77 -14.12 10.74
C GLN A 36 -0.36 -14.48 11.24
N GLY A 37 0.12 -13.89 12.34
CA GLY A 37 1.48 -14.12 12.85
C GLY A 37 2.60 -13.52 11.99
N LEU A 38 2.25 -12.57 11.12
CA LEU A 38 3.17 -11.92 10.17
C LEU A 38 3.89 -10.69 10.78
N MET A 39 3.35 -10.19 11.88
CA MET A 39 3.79 -8.95 12.54
C MET A 39 3.77 -9.11 14.06
N GLY A 40 4.81 -8.61 14.72
CA GLY A 40 4.89 -8.50 16.18
C GLY A 40 4.40 -7.14 16.69
N LYS A 41 4.14 -7.04 18.00
CA LYS A 41 3.60 -5.83 18.62
C LYS A 41 4.50 -4.58 18.55
N GLY A 42 5.80 -4.77 18.36
CA GLY A 42 6.79 -3.69 18.24
C GLY A 42 7.14 -3.33 16.80
N ASP A 43 6.53 -3.99 15.82
CA ASP A 43 6.70 -3.60 14.42
C ASP A 43 5.77 -2.41 14.11
N GLN A 44 6.18 -1.59 13.16
CA GLN A 44 5.39 -0.48 12.62
C GLN A 44 5.32 -0.62 11.10
N ILE A 45 4.12 -0.53 10.54
CA ILE A 45 3.91 -0.50 9.09
C ILE A 45 4.29 0.89 8.56
N VAL A 46 5.20 0.92 7.59
CA VAL A 46 5.66 2.16 6.93
C VAL A 46 5.28 2.23 5.46
N GLY A 47 4.79 1.13 4.88
CA GLY A 47 4.34 1.11 3.50
C GLY A 47 3.59 -0.17 3.16
N VAL A 48 2.61 -0.03 2.27
CA VAL A 48 1.79 -1.15 1.76
C VAL A 48 1.74 -1.02 0.23
N LYS A 49 2.02 -2.10 -0.48
CA LYS A 49 1.83 -2.23 -1.92
C LYS A 49 0.85 -3.36 -2.19
N LEU A 50 -0.18 -3.06 -2.96
CA LEU A 50 -1.02 -4.08 -3.59
C LEU A 50 -0.55 -4.26 -5.03
N TRP A 51 -0.37 -5.50 -5.45
CA TRP A 51 -0.17 -5.88 -6.84
C TRP A 51 -1.28 -6.84 -7.25
N SER A 52 -2.10 -6.41 -8.20
CA SER A 52 -3.02 -7.29 -8.90
C SER A 52 -2.34 -7.77 -10.16
N GLY A 53 -2.09 -9.08 -10.26
CA GLY A 53 -1.43 -9.67 -11.41
C GLY A 53 -2.18 -9.57 -12.73
N GLU A 54 -1.66 -10.23 -13.76
CA GLU A 54 -2.22 -10.17 -15.10
C GLU A 54 -3.65 -10.75 -15.14
N VAL A 55 -4.58 -9.93 -15.65
CA VAL A 55 -5.98 -10.30 -15.80
C VAL A 55 -6.22 -10.68 -17.25
N HIS A 56 -6.40 -11.98 -17.52
CA HIS A 56 -6.68 -12.50 -18.86
C HIS A 56 -8.19 -12.54 -19.21
N GLY A 57 -9.06 -12.17 -18.27
CA GLY A 57 -10.52 -12.10 -18.45
C GLY A 57 -11.08 -10.69 -18.18
N HIS A 58 -12.39 -10.57 -18.02
CA HIS A 58 -13.04 -9.29 -17.71
C HIS A 58 -13.20 -9.01 -16.21
N ILE A 59 -12.82 -9.96 -15.36
CA ILE A 59 -12.95 -9.88 -13.90
C ILE A 59 -11.63 -10.27 -13.26
N GLN A 60 -11.21 -9.48 -12.27
CA GLN A 60 -10.18 -9.87 -11.31
C GLN A 60 -10.86 -10.25 -10.00
N ASN A 61 -10.91 -11.54 -9.70
CA ASN A 61 -11.43 -12.08 -8.45
C ASN A 61 -10.45 -13.08 -7.79
N LYS A 62 -9.22 -13.17 -8.31
CA LYS A 62 -8.15 -13.94 -7.67
C LYS A 62 -7.58 -13.14 -6.49
N PRO A 63 -6.92 -13.80 -5.54
CA PRO A 63 -6.12 -13.12 -4.54
C PRO A 63 -5.13 -12.14 -5.17
N VAL A 64 -4.87 -11.05 -4.45
CA VAL A 64 -3.87 -10.06 -4.80
C VAL A 64 -2.63 -10.24 -3.93
N ASP A 65 -1.48 -9.91 -4.48
CA ASP A 65 -0.23 -9.88 -3.74
C ASP A 65 -0.13 -8.59 -2.95
N VAL A 66 0.06 -8.71 -1.64
CA VAL A 66 0.31 -7.57 -0.75
C VAL A 66 1.72 -7.65 -0.21
N THR A 67 2.47 -6.57 -0.40
CA THR A 67 3.79 -6.36 0.21
C THR A 67 3.69 -5.29 1.26
N VAL A 68 4.09 -5.60 2.48
CA VAL A 68 4.14 -4.66 3.61
C VAL A 68 5.57 -4.45 4.05
N TYR A 69 5.95 -3.20 4.27
CA TYR A 69 7.25 -2.81 4.79
C TYR A 69 7.12 -2.43 6.25
N LEU A 70 7.95 -3.06 7.08
CA LEU A 70 7.94 -2.93 8.54
C LEU A 70 9.26 -2.34 9.03
N ILE A 71 9.18 -1.46 10.03
CA ILE A 71 10.33 -1.08 10.85
C ILE A 71 10.10 -1.61 12.25
N ASN A 72 11.13 -2.24 12.83
CA ASN A 72 11.11 -2.56 14.25
C ASN A 72 11.57 -1.33 15.03
N SER A 73 10.64 -0.65 15.69
CA SER A 73 10.92 0.60 16.39
C SER A 73 9.98 0.77 17.59
N PRO A 74 10.47 1.31 18.72
CA PRO A 74 9.65 1.47 19.90
C PRO A 74 8.63 2.62 19.80
N GLY A 75 8.68 3.50 18.79
CA GLY A 75 7.81 4.67 18.70
C GLY A 75 7.73 5.35 17.33
N PHE A 76 6.64 6.08 17.13
CA PHE A 76 6.31 6.77 15.88
C PHE A 76 7.37 7.81 15.44
N ASP A 77 7.93 8.56 16.39
CA ASP A 77 8.93 9.59 16.11
C ASP A 77 10.24 9.00 15.57
N GLU A 78 10.65 7.82 16.03
CA GLU A 78 11.85 7.15 15.53
C GLU A 78 11.62 6.60 14.11
N VAL A 79 10.43 6.09 13.83
CA VAL A 79 10.02 5.70 12.47
C VAL A 79 10.07 6.91 11.54
N ARG A 80 9.52 8.05 11.94
CA ARG A 80 9.57 9.29 11.15
C ARG A 80 11.01 9.73 10.89
N ASN A 81 11.85 9.77 11.93
CA ASN A 81 13.26 10.13 11.79
C ASN A 81 14.03 9.17 10.86
N ALA A 82 13.70 7.88 10.87
CA ALA A 82 14.29 6.90 9.97
C ALA A 82 13.89 7.11 8.49
N ILE A 83 12.71 7.69 8.25
CA ILE A 83 12.16 7.94 6.91
C ILE A 83 12.58 9.30 6.34
N ASP A 84 12.66 10.34 7.18
CA ASP A 84 12.96 11.72 6.76
C ASP A 84 14.43 11.94 6.33
N GLY A 85 15.28 10.93 6.50
CA GLY A 85 16.69 10.97 6.12
C GLY A 85 16.96 10.84 4.61
N THR A 86 18.21 11.10 4.21
CA THR A 86 18.68 10.89 2.83
C THR A 86 19.23 9.48 2.58
N THR A 87 19.38 8.69 3.65
CA THR A 87 19.80 7.29 3.58
C THR A 87 18.62 6.38 3.27
N PRO A 88 18.81 5.32 2.46
CA PRO A 88 17.77 4.32 2.25
C PRO A 88 17.20 3.78 3.57
N VAL A 89 15.88 3.75 3.67
CA VAL A 89 15.17 3.29 4.87
C VAL A 89 15.35 1.77 4.99
N LEU A 90 15.92 1.31 6.10
CA LEU A 90 16.04 -0.12 6.37
C LEU A 90 14.68 -0.66 6.84
N VAL A 91 14.11 -1.55 6.04
CA VAL A 91 12.79 -2.16 6.29
C VAL A 91 12.87 -3.68 6.22
N ARG A 92 11.98 -4.35 6.97
CA ARG A 92 11.67 -5.76 6.77
C ARG A 92 10.46 -5.87 5.84
N GLU A 93 10.61 -6.62 4.77
CA GLU A 93 9.54 -6.90 3.83
C GLU A 93 8.76 -8.15 4.24
N VAL A 94 7.43 -8.07 4.18
CA VAL A 94 6.52 -9.19 4.38
C VAL A 94 5.59 -9.26 3.18
N ARG A 95 5.47 -10.44 2.57
CA ARG A 95 4.58 -10.69 1.43
C ARG A 95 3.53 -11.74 1.80
N PHE A 96 2.30 -11.51 1.37
CA PHE A 96 1.21 -12.47 1.52
C PHE A 96 0.16 -12.23 0.43
N GLU A 97 -0.64 -13.27 0.15
CA GLU A 97 -1.82 -13.16 -0.69
C GLU A 97 -3.06 -12.95 0.18
N ILE A 98 -4.01 -12.16 -0.32
CA ILE A 98 -5.30 -11.90 0.34
C ILE A 98 -6.39 -11.71 -0.70
N GLY A 99 -7.64 -12.04 -0.36
CA GLY A 99 -8.77 -11.77 -1.25
C GLY A 99 -8.94 -10.27 -1.52
N LEU A 100 -9.36 -9.90 -2.73
CA LEU A 100 -9.54 -8.49 -3.11
C LEU A 100 -10.52 -7.75 -2.19
N GLU A 101 -11.66 -8.40 -1.90
CA GLU A 101 -12.68 -7.87 -1.00
C GLU A 101 -12.20 -7.73 0.45
N GLU A 102 -11.40 -8.71 0.91
CA GLU A 102 -10.84 -8.71 2.24
C GLU A 102 -9.79 -7.60 2.38
N PHE A 103 -8.93 -7.38 1.38
CA PHE A 103 -7.97 -6.28 1.36
C PHE A 103 -8.66 -4.92 1.48
N PHE A 104 -9.67 -4.65 0.66
CA PHE A 104 -10.40 -3.38 0.74
C PHE A 104 -11.18 -3.25 2.05
N GLY A 105 -11.60 -4.36 2.65
CA GLY A 105 -12.20 -4.41 3.99
C GLY A 105 -11.26 -4.03 5.13
N LEU A 106 -9.94 -3.96 4.91
CA LEU A 106 -8.98 -3.50 5.91
C LEU A 106 -9.00 -1.97 6.14
N PHE A 107 -9.76 -1.25 5.32
CA PHE A 107 -9.86 0.20 5.32
C PHE A 107 -11.33 0.62 5.45
N LYS A 108 -11.58 1.73 6.15
CA LYS A 108 -12.94 2.30 6.24
C LYS A 108 -13.36 2.96 4.93
N ARG A 109 -12.38 3.55 4.23
CA ARG A 109 -12.50 4.17 2.91
C ARG A 109 -11.20 3.95 2.15
N PHE A 110 -11.30 3.68 0.86
CA PHE A 110 -10.15 3.52 -0.01
C PHE A 110 -10.47 4.12 -1.37
N GLU A 111 -9.59 5.00 -1.87
CA GLU A 111 -9.74 5.64 -3.17
C GLU A 111 -8.45 5.50 -3.98
N ILE A 112 -8.62 5.22 -5.28
CA ILE A 112 -7.54 5.23 -6.27
C ILE A 112 -7.94 6.20 -7.37
N ALA A 113 -7.09 7.20 -7.60
CA ALA A 113 -7.24 8.12 -8.72
C ALA A 113 -6.04 7.93 -9.65
N ILE A 114 -6.28 7.41 -10.87
CA ILE A 114 -5.25 7.19 -11.89
C ILE A 114 -5.61 7.86 -13.21
N THR A 115 -4.59 8.21 -13.98
CA THR A 115 -4.70 8.94 -15.23
C THR A 115 -3.58 8.52 -16.19
N ARG A 116 -3.81 8.67 -17.50
CA ARG A 116 -2.75 8.60 -18.53
C ARG A 116 -1.95 9.90 -18.65
N PHE A 117 -2.45 10.97 -18.05
CA PHE A 117 -1.88 12.31 -18.12
C PHE A 117 -1.39 12.71 -16.74
N ASP A 118 -0.08 12.52 -16.48
CA ASP A 118 0.54 12.82 -15.20
C ASP A 118 0.27 14.28 -14.75
N GLN A 119 0.03 15.20 -15.69
CA GLN A 119 -0.32 16.61 -15.44
C GLN A 119 -1.69 16.81 -14.77
N LEU A 120 -2.58 15.81 -14.81
CA LEU A 120 -3.91 15.90 -14.19
C LEU A 120 -3.85 15.69 -12.66
N ILE A 121 -2.81 15.02 -12.16
CA ILE A 121 -2.68 14.69 -10.74
C ILE A 121 -2.59 16.00 -9.93
N GLY A 122 -3.51 16.17 -8.98
CA GLY A 122 -3.58 17.36 -8.11
C GLY A 122 -4.18 18.61 -8.77
N ARG A 123 -4.74 18.51 -9.97
CA ARG A 123 -5.45 19.63 -10.63
C ARG A 123 -6.88 19.73 -10.11
N GLU A 124 -7.36 20.97 -9.98
CA GLU A 124 -8.78 21.25 -9.76
C GLU A 124 -9.58 20.99 -11.03
N LEU A 125 -10.74 20.34 -10.90
CA LEU A 125 -11.64 20.00 -12.00
C LEU A 125 -12.95 20.76 -11.85
N SER A 126 -13.38 21.44 -12.91
CA SER A 126 -14.77 21.90 -13.04
C SER A 126 -15.58 20.78 -13.68
N VAL A 127 -16.55 20.23 -12.96
CA VAL A 127 -17.38 19.10 -13.41
C VAL A 127 -18.78 19.62 -13.71
N GLU A 128 -19.26 19.38 -14.93
CA GLU A 128 -20.65 19.61 -15.32
C GLU A 128 -21.45 18.33 -15.00
N ASN A 129 -22.59 18.47 -14.32
CA ASN A 129 -23.48 17.36 -13.97
C ASN A 129 -24.53 17.11 -15.06
#